data_AF-A0A7V5BP68-F1
#
_entry.id   AF-A0A7V5BP68-F1
#
_cell.length_a   1.000
_cell.length_b   1.000
_cell.length_c   1.000
_cell.angle_alpha   90.00
_cell.angle_beta   90.00
_cell.angle_gamma   90.00
#
_symmetry.space_group_name_H-M   'P 1'
#
loop_
_entity.id
_entity.type
_entity.pdbx_description
1 polymer ?
#
loop_
_entity_poly.entity_id
_entity_poly.type
_entity_poly.pdbx_seq_one_letter_code
_entity_poly.pdbx_strand_id
1 'polypeptide(L)' 'MTPTSLDAIREWLIQQIADLLGAPPEQIDPNQPLERFGIASRDAITLVGDLESWTGLSLSPTLVYEYPTI' A
#
# COMPACT_ATOMS: atom_id res chain seq x y z
N MET A 1 0.85 20.39 1.06
CA MET A 1 0.62 19.70 2.33
C MET A 1 0.81 18.22 2.04
N THR A 2 1.95 17.65 2.40
CA THR A 2 2.13 16.19 2.41
C THR A 2 1.21 15.64 3.50
N PRO A 3 0.20 14.81 3.18
CA PRO A 3 -0.67 14.25 4.21
C PRO A 3 0.12 13.13 4.90
N THR A 4 0.99 13.48 5.84
CA THR A 4 1.77 12.52 6.66
C THR A 4 0.96 12.03 7.87
N SER A 5 -0.36 11.93 7.73
CA SER A 5 -1.23 11.36 8.75
C SER A 5 -1.39 9.86 8.49
N LEU A 6 -1.34 9.06 9.56
CA LEU A 6 -1.44 7.60 9.47
C LEU A 6 -2.73 7.17 8.76
N ASP A 7 -3.86 7.83 9.08
CA ASP A 7 -5.14 7.58 8.40
C ASP A 7 -5.09 7.87 6.90
N ALA A 8 -4.42 8.96 6.48
CA ALA A 8 -4.30 9.30 5.07
C ALA A 8 -3.43 8.30 4.29
N ILE A 9 -2.33 7.83 4.90
CA ILE A 9 -1.49 6.78 4.31
C ILE A 9 -2.26 5.46 4.21
N ARG A 10 -3.02 5.11 5.26
CA ARG A 10 -3.86 3.91 5.28
C ARG A 10 -4.94 3.96 4.21
N GLU A 11 -5.69 5.06 4.11
CA GLU A 11 -6.70 5.23 3.08
C GLU A 11 -6.11 5.14 1.68
N TRP A 12 -4.95 5.77 1.45
CA TRP A 12 -4.26 5.72 0.18
C TRP A 12 -3.81 4.29 -0.19
N LEU A 13 -3.24 3.55 0.77
CA LEU A 13 -2.85 2.15 0.58
C LEU A 13 -4.06 1.27 0.25
N ILE A 14 -5.16 1.44 0.98
CA ILE A 14 -6.42 0.73 0.73
C ILE A 14 -6.94 1.01 -0.68
N GLN A 15 -6.95 2.26 -1.13
CA GLN A 15 -7.37 2.62 -2.50
C GLN A 15 -6.48 1.93 -3.55
N GLN A 16 -5.16 2.05 -3.43
CA GLN A 16 -4.24 1.45 -4.40
C GLN A 16 -4.38 -0.08 -4.47
N ILE A 17 -4.55 -0.75 -3.33
CA ILE A 17 -4.77 -2.19 -3.28
C ILE A 17 -6.13 -2.55 -3.88
N ALA A 18 -7.17 -1.78 -3.60
CA ALA A 18 -8.49 -1.94 -4.20
C ALA A 18 -8.45 -1.87 -5.73
N ASP A 19 -7.75 -0.86 -6.27
CA ASP A 19 -7.53 -0.69 -7.71
C ASP A 19 -6.75 -1.85 -8.32
N LEU A 20 -5.67 -2.32 -7.66
CA LEU A 20 -4.88 -3.48 -8.11
C LEU A 20 -5.72 -4.77 -8.17
N LEU A 21 -6.64 -4.94 -7.24
CA LEU A 21 -7.50 -6.13 -7.15
C LEU A 21 -8.80 -5.99 -7.96
N GLY A 22 -9.12 -4.80 -8.46
CA GLY A 22 -10.40 -4.49 -9.08
C GLY A 22 -11.59 -4.70 -8.12
N ALA A 23 -11.36 -4.51 -6.82
CA ALA A 23 -12.33 -4.70 -5.76
C ALA A 23 -12.67 -3.36 -5.09
N PRO A 24 -13.82 -3.22 -4.43
CA PRO A 24 -14.11 -2.01 -3.66
C PRO A 24 -13.18 -1.91 -2.44
N PRO A 25 -12.75 -0.69 -2.06
CA PRO A 25 -11.84 -0.45 -0.93
C PRO A 25 -12.38 -0.93 0.42
N GLU A 26 -13.70 -1.00 0.54
CA GLU A 26 -14.43 -1.52 1.70
C GLU A 26 -14.17 -3.02 1.94
N GLN A 27 -13.73 -3.76 0.91
CA GLN A 27 -13.40 -5.19 0.99
C GLN A 27 -11.92 -5.44 1.29
N ILE A 28 -11.10 -4.40 1.37
CA ILE A 28 -9.67 -4.53 1.67
C ILE A 28 -9.49 -4.57 3.18
N ASP A 29 -9.11 -5.72 3.70
CA ASP A 29 -8.73 -5.87 5.11
C ASP A 29 -7.29 -5.39 5.33
N PRO A 30 -7.06 -4.28 6.06
CA PRO A 30 -5.72 -3.78 6.33
C PRO A 30 -4.86 -4.72 7.18
N ASN A 31 -5.47 -5.66 7.90
CA ASN A 31 -4.76 -6.65 8.71
C ASN A 31 -4.34 -7.89 7.91
N GLN A 32 -4.81 -8.01 6.67
CA GLN A 32 -4.50 -9.14 5.82
C GLN A 32 -3.19 -8.91 5.07
N PRO A 33 -2.28 -9.91 5.02
CA PRO A 33 -1.04 -9.78 4.28
C PRO A 33 -1.27 -9.47 2.81
N LEU A 34 -0.50 -8.56 2.22
CA LEU A 34 -0.56 -8.20 0.79
C LEU A 34 -0.41 -9.42 -0.14
N GLU A 35 0.42 -10.38 0.27
CA GLU A 35 0.59 -11.66 -0.43
C GLU A 35 -0.71 -12.47 -0.55
N ARG A 36 -1.60 -12.38 0.45
CA ARG A 36 -2.89 -13.09 0.46
C ARG A 36 -3.88 -12.50 -0.53
N PHE A 37 -3.74 -11.23 -0.86
CA PHE A 37 -4.52 -10.59 -1.91
C PHE A 37 -4.04 -10.97 -3.32
N GLY A 38 -2.91 -11.67 -3.45
CA GLY A 38 -2.33 -12.02 -4.74
C GLY A 38 -1.52 -10.90 -5.38
N ILE A 39 -1.14 -9.88 -4.59
CA ILE A 39 -0.22 -8.82 -5.02
C ILE A 39 1.15 -9.46 -5.28
N ALA A 40 1.60 -9.44 -6.54
CA ALA A 40 2.90 -9.98 -6.89
C ALA A 40 4.01 -9.05 -6.39
N SER A 41 5.22 -9.57 -6.17
CA SER A 41 6.39 -8.78 -5.73
C SER A 41 6.64 -7.51 -6.55
N ARG A 42 6.24 -7.48 -7.83
CA ARG A 42 6.34 -6.31 -8.70
C ARG A 42 5.33 -5.22 -8.32
N ASP A 43 4.08 -5.60 -8.05
CA ASP A 43 3.01 -4.65 -7.69
C ASP A 43 3.29 -4.02 -6.33
N ALA A 44 3.82 -4.81 -5.39
CA ALA A 44 4.33 -4.34 -4.10
C ALA A 44 5.43 -3.28 -4.24
N ILE A 45 6.40 -3.49 -5.13
CA ILE A 45 7.47 -2.51 -5.39
C ILE A 45 6.91 -1.22 -6.01
N THR A 46 5.96 -1.34 -6.94
CA THR A 46 5.28 -0.19 -7.53
C THR A 46 4.52 0.61 -6.47
N LEU A 47 3.78 -0.06 -5.58
CA LEU A 47 3.05 0.56 -4.47
C LEU A 47 3.97 1.40 -3.56
N VAL A 48 5.16 0.87 -3.23
CA VAL A 48 6.15 1.61 -2.42
C VAL A 48 6.68 2.83 -3.17
N GLY A 49 7.02 2.70 -4.45
CA GLY A 49 7.50 3.84 -5.25
C GLY A 49 6.45 4.94 -5.42
N ASP A 50 5.18 4.57 -5.56
CA ASP A 50 4.06 5.50 -5.61
C ASP A 50 3.87 6.21 -4.25
N LEU A 51 4.03 5.46 -3.14
CA LEU A 51 3.95 6.01 -1.79
C LEU A 51 5.12 6.96 -1.48
N GLU A 52 6.34 6.65 -1.92
CA GLU A 52 7.50 7.55 -1.84
C GLU A 52 7.24 8.85 -2.59
N SER A 53 6.70 8.75 -3.80
CA SER A 53 6.36 9.91 -4.64
C SER A 53 5.27 10.78 -4.03
N TRP A 54 4.27 10.16 -3.39
CA TRP A 54 3.16 10.85 -2.76
C TRP A 54 3.55 11.52 -1.42
N THR A 55 4.28 10.80 -0.57
CA THR A 55 4.72 11.31 0.74
C THR A 55 5.96 12.22 0.65
N GLY A 56 6.73 12.11 -0.43
CA GLY A 56 8.05 12.74 -0.57
C GLY A 56 9.11 12.14 0.36
N LEU A 57 8.84 10.97 0.95
CA LEU A 57 9.76 10.25 1.84
C LEU A 57 10.51 9.19 1.04
N SER A 58 11.72 8.87 1.49
CA SER A 58 12.44 7.69 0.99
C SER A 58 12.03 6.48 1.82
N LEU A 59 11.48 5.47 1.17
CA LEU A 59 10.97 4.23 1.73
C LEU A 59 11.74 3.05 1.14
N SER A 60 12.14 2.10 1.99
CA SER A 60 12.82 0.91 1.51
C SER A 60 11.85 0.02 0.71
N PRO A 61 12.22 -0.48 -0.48
CA PRO A 61 11.39 -1.40 -1.25
C PRO A 61 11.19 -2.76 -0.54
N THR A 62 11.97 -3.03 0.51
CA THR A 62 11.83 -4.19 1.39
C THR A 62 10.70 -4.05 2.42
N LEU A 63 10.16 -2.83 2.62
CA LEU A 63 9.13 -2.58 3.63
C LEU A 63 7.91 -3.49 3.47
N VAL A 64 7.54 -3.85 2.24
CA VAL A 64 6.40 -4.73 1.99
C VAL A 64 6.65 -6.17 2.47
N TYR A 65 7.92 -6.57 2.58
CA TYR A 65 8.32 -7.87 3.13
C TYR A 65 8.47 -7.83 4.65
N GLU A 66 8.92 -6.68 5.19
CA GLU A 66 9.08 -6.48 6.63
C GLU A 66 7.74 -6.20 7.35
N TYR A 67 6.84 -5.52 6.65
CA TYR A 67 5.51 -5.11 7.09
C TYR A 67 4.48 -5.44 5.99
N PRO A 68 4.01 -6.70 5.92
CA PRO A 68 3.11 -7.14 4.87
C PRO A 68 1.65 -6.64 5.04
N THR A 69 1.37 -5.74 5.98
CA THR A 69 0.02 -5.24 6.34
C THR A 69 -0.03 -3.71 6.36
N ILE A 70 -1.24 -3.12 6.40
CA ILE A 70 -1.50 -1.67 6.31
C ILE A 70 -1.59 -0.96 7.67
#